data_AF-A0A6L9Z4G5-F1
#
_entry.id   AF-A0A6L9Z4G5-F1
#
_cell.length_a   1.000
_cell.length_b   1.000
_cell.length_c   1.000
_cell.angle_alpha   90.00
_cell.angle_beta   90.00
_cell.angle_gamma   90.00
#
_symmetry.space_group_name_H-M   'P 1'
#
loop_
_entity.id
_entity.type
_entity.pdbx_description
1 polymer ?
#
loop_
_entity_poly.entity_id
_entity_poly.type
_entity_poly.pdbx_seq_one_letter_code
_entity_poly.pdbx_strand_id
1 'polypeptide(L)'
;MQVIKKYPDNDQQSLLETAESYLRESVAPLANEIDSAPEVLREALKGLSDRVASALPNRTLLGLRIPKSWGGVEVSSTTFPYFQQLVARYSGALAFLQMQHQSAGAMIVYSENESLKHQYLPKLAKGQVLVGIGFSQVRRT
;
A
#
# COMPACT_ATOMS: atom_id res chain seq x y z
N MET A 1 22.51 18.97 -20.00
CA MET A 1 22.06 18.71 -18.62
C MET A 1 20.90 17.73 -18.70
N GLN A 2 21.10 16.45 -18.38
CA GLN A 2 19.99 15.49 -18.35
C GLN A 2 19.09 15.82 -17.16
N VAL A 3 17.81 16.07 -17.42
CA VAL A 3 16.82 16.21 -16.35
C VAL A 3 16.71 14.84 -15.68
N ILE A 4 17.16 14.73 -14.44
CA ILE A 4 16.94 13.51 -13.65
C ILE A 4 15.43 13.39 -13.43
N LYS A 5 14.79 12.44 -14.12
CA LYS A 5 13.36 12.16 -13.93
C LYS A 5 13.16 11.60 -12.52
N LYS A 6 12.20 12.18 -11.80
CA LYS A 6 11.88 11.82 -10.40
C LYS A 6 11.29 10.41 -10.27
N TYR A 7 10.51 10.00 -11.27
CA TYR A 7 9.83 8.71 -11.34
C TYR A 7 10.08 8.05 -12.71
N PRO A 8 9.92 6.72 -12.83
CA PRO A 8 10.00 6.03 -14.12
C PRO A 8 8.95 6.59 -15.08
N ASP A 9 9.33 6.74 -16.34
CA ASP A 9 8.45 7.21 -17.41
C ASP A 9 7.51 6.08 -17.83
N ASN A 10 6.39 5.96 -17.11
CA ASN A 10 5.35 4.98 -17.36
C ASN A 10 3.96 5.53 -16.99
N ASP A 11 2.92 4.83 -17.43
CA ASP A 11 1.51 5.21 -17.19
C ASP A 11 1.11 5.25 -15.69
N GLN A 12 2.01 4.86 -14.79
CA GLN A 12 1.81 4.80 -13.34
C GLN A 12 2.52 5.94 -12.60
N GLN A 13 3.11 6.91 -13.31
CA GLN A 13 3.72 8.09 -12.69
C GLN A 13 2.71 8.88 -11.84
N SER A 14 1.48 9.07 -12.34
CA SER A 14 0.41 9.80 -11.63
C SER A 14 0.01 9.19 -10.29
N LEU A 15 0.19 7.87 -10.14
CA LEU A 15 -0.01 7.15 -8.89
C LEU A 15 1.02 7.57 -7.84
N LEU A 16 2.29 7.64 -8.23
CA LEU A 16 3.39 8.05 -7.33
C LEU A 16 3.25 9.53 -6.93
N GLU A 17 2.79 10.38 -7.85
CA GLU A 17 2.48 11.78 -7.56
C GLU A 17 1.31 11.91 -6.57
N THR A 18 0.25 11.12 -6.75
CA THR A 18 -0.89 11.07 -5.82
C THR A 18 -0.46 10.62 -4.42
N ALA A 19 0.36 9.57 -4.35
CA ALA A 19 0.93 9.10 -3.09
C ALA A 19 1.80 10.17 -2.43
N GLU A 20 2.66 10.84 -3.20
CA GLU A 20 3.58 11.84 -2.67
C GLU A 20 2.85 13.07 -2.13
N SER A 21 1.85 13.58 -2.84
CA SER A 21 1.04 14.71 -2.36
C SER A 21 0.39 14.36 -1.02
N TYR A 22 -0.22 13.18 -0.90
CA TYR A 22 -0.78 12.73 0.38
C TYR A 22 0.27 12.62 1.49
N LEU A 23 1.39 11.97 1.19
CA LEU A 23 2.44 11.73 2.17
C LEU A 23 3.05 13.05 2.65
N ARG A 24 3.30 13.99 1.74
CA ARG A 24 3.85 15.31 2.06
C ARG A 24 2.89 16.17 2.86
N GLU A 25 1.61 16.19 2.49
CA GLU A 25 0.63 17.15 3.03
C GLU A 25 -0.09 16.63 4.28
N SER A 26 -0.24 15.32 4.42
CA SER A 26 -1.02 14.71 5.51
C SER A 26 -0.20 13.83 6.44
N VAL A 27 0.82 13.14 5.93
CA VAL A 27 1.63 12.21 6.76
C VAL A 27 2.83 12.91 7.37
N ALA A 28 3.59 13.67 6.59
CA ALA A 28 4.81 14.34 7.04
C ALA A 28 4.61 15.26 8.26
N PRO A 29 3.53 16.08 8.34
CA PRO A 29 3.29 16.92 9.52
C PRO A 29 3.05 16.11 10.80
N LEU A 30 2.61 14.86 10.69
CA LEU A 30 2.23 13.98 11.80
C LEU A 30 3.25 12.86 12.03
N ALA A 31 4.40 12.86 11.35
CA ALA A 31 5.32 11.72 11.34
C ALA A 31 5.77 11.28 12.75
N ASN A 32 6.10 12.23 13.63
CA ASN A 32 6.50 11.94 15.02
C ASN A 32 5.34 11.37 15.85
N GLU A 33 4.12 11.83 15.60
CA GLU A 33 2.93 11.35 16.31
C GLU A 33 2.56 9.94 15.85
N ILE A 34 2.68 9.67 14.54
CA ILE A 34 2.47 8.35 13.94
C ILE A 34 3.34 7.26 14.62
N ASP A 35 4.55 7.59 15.06
CA ASP A 35 5.46 6.63 15.70
C ASP A 35 5.00 6.19 17.10
N SER A 36 4.13 6.97 17.76
CA SER A 36 3.75 6.75 19.16
C SER A 36 2.23 6.62 19.39
N ALA A 37 1.40 7.07 18.45
CA ALA A 37 -0.05 7.05 18.54
C ALA A 37 -0.66 6.08 17.49
N PRO A 38 -1.09 4.87 17.90
CA PRO A 38 -1.62 3.87 16.98
C PRO A 38 -2.83 4.35 16.16
N GLU A 39 -3.67 5.21 16.74
CA GLU A 39 -4.83 5.77 16.04
C GLU A 39 -4.42 6.69 14.89
N VAL A 40 -3.36 7.48 15.06
CA VAL A 40 -2.85 8.38 14.01
C VAL A 40 -2.20 7.58 12.89
N LEU A 41 -1.45 6.51 13.23
CA LEU A 41 -0.95 5.56 12.25
C LEU A 41 -2.08 4.87 11.48
N ARG A 42 -3.16 4.49 12.16
CA ARG A 42 -4.36 3.89 11.55
C ARG A 42 -5.03 4.85 10.57
N GLU A 43 -5.19 6.12 10.93
CA GLU A 43 -5.73 7.16 10.03
C GLU A 43 -4.79 7.43 8.83
N ALA A 44 -3.47 7.43 9.04
CA ALA A 44 -2.50 7.56 7.96
C ALA A 44 -2.56 6.39 6.96
N LEU A 45 -2.71 5.15 7.46
CA LEU A 45 -2.92 3.98 6.62
C LEU A 45 -4.26 4.05 5.87
N LYS A 46 -5.33 4.47 6.56
CA LYS A 46 -6.65 4.66 5.95
C LYS A 46 -6.58 5.69 4.82
N GLY A 47 -5.86 6.79 5.01
CA GLY A 47 -5.72 7.78 3.95
C GLY A 47 -5.03 7.25 2.70
N LEU A 48 -4.06 6.33 2.80
CA LEU A 48 -3.54 5.60 1.62
C LEU A 48 -4.65 4.79 0.94
N SER A 49 -5.50 4.13 1.72
CA SER A 49 -6.66 3.37 1.21
C SER A 49 -7.68 4.25 0.49
N ASP A 50 -7.93 5.46 0.99
CA ASP A 50 -8.96 6.35 0.43
C ASP A 50 -8.50 7.02 -0.89
N ARG A 51 -7.20 7.04 -1.19
CA ARG A 51 -6.68 7.63 -2.42
C ARG A 51 -6.82 6.70 -3.62
N VAL A 52 -7.28 7.30 -4.71
CA VAL A 52 -7.42 6.65 -6.01
C VAL A 52 -6.03 6.41 -6.60
N ALA A 53 -5.69 5.14 -6.81
CA ALA A 53 -4.40 4.71 -7.35
C ALA A 53 -4.38 4.60 -8.88
N SER A 54 -5.52 4.76 -9.55
CA SER A 54 -5.61 4.69 -11.01
C SER A 54 -6.84 5.43 -11.52
N ALA A 55 -6.91 5.73 -12.82
CA ALA A 55 -8.12 6.31 -13.42
C ALA A 55 -9.40 5.46 -13.24
N LEU A 56 -9.29 4.18 -12.88
CA LEU A 56 -10.42 3.30 -12.62
C LEU A 56 -10.90 3.42 -11.16
N PRO A 57 -12.23 3.48 -10.92
CA PRO A 57 -12.80 3.68 -9.60
C PRO A 57 -12.52 2.49 -8.68
N ASN A 58 -12.50 2.75 -7.36
CA ASN A 58 -12.34 1.76 -6.31
C ASN A 58 -11.00 1.00 -6.32
N ARG A 59 -9.93 1.61 -6.85
CA ARG A 59 -8.57 1.11 -6.75
C ARG A 59 -7.75 2.00 -5.84
N THR A 60 -7.20 1.41 -4.79
CA THR A 60 -6.59 2.14 -3.68
C THR A 60 -5.06 2.03 -3.69
N LEU A 61 -4.36 2.92 -2.98
CA LEU A 61 -2.90 2.79 -2.80
C LEU A 61 -2.51 1.62 -1.87
N LEU A 62 -3.48 0.92 -1.28
CA LEU A 62 -3.25 -0.34 -0.55
C LEU A 62 -3.48 -1.59 -1.42
N GLY A 63 -4.15 -1.44 -2.58
CA GLY A 63 -4.43 -2.52 -3.53
C GLY A 63 -3.42 -2.64 -4.68
N LEU A 64 -2.20 -2.12 -4.52
CA LEU A 64 -1.24 -1.95 -5.62
C LEU A 64 -0.81 -3.27 -6.26
N ARG A 65 -0.55 -4.28 -5.43
CA ARG A 65 -0.06 -5.60 -5.87
C ARG A 65 -1.16 -6.62 -6.14
N ILE A 66 -2.42 -6.22 -5.99
CA ILE A 66 -3.56 -7.09 -6.29
C ILE A 66 -3.78 -7.08 -7.81
N PRO A 67 -3.96 -8.24 -8.46
CA PRO A 67 -4.20 -8.30 -9.91
C PRO A 67 -5.45 -7.55 -10.35
N LYS A 68 -5.46 -7.06 -11.58
CA LYS A 68 -6.60 -6.33 -12.16
C LYS A 68 -7.86 -7.19 -12.25
N SER A 69 -7.72 -8.51 -12.45
CA SER A 69 -8.84 -9.47 -12.45
C SER A 69 -9.59 -9.51 -11.11
N TRP A 70 -8.93 -9.13 -10.02
CA TRP A 70 -9.52 -8.98 -8.69
C TRP A 70 -9.88 -7.54 -8.33
N GLY A 71 -9.81 -6.62 -9.30
CA GLY A 71 -10.09 -5.20 -9.13
C GLY A 71 -8.91 -4.38 -8.60
N GLY A 72 -7.71 -4.96 -8.47
CA GLY A 72 -6.51 -4.25 -8.03
C GLY A 72 -5.83 -3.42 -9.12
N VAL A 73 -4.71 -2.79 -8.77
CA VAL A 73 -3.95 -1.93 -9.70
C VAL A 73 -2.97 -2.74 -10.57
N GLU A 74 -2.37 -3.78 -10.00
CA GLU A 74 -1.32 -4.59 -10.62
C GLU A 74 -0.16 -3.72 -11.12
N VAL A 75 0.48 -3.01 -10.17
CA VAL A 75 1.62 -2.14 -10.49
C VAL A 75 2.83 -2.93 -10.98
N SER A 76 3.66 -2.30 -11.81
CA SER A 76 4.87 -2.95 -12.31
C SER A 76 5.88 -3.21 -11.17
N SER A 77 6.78 -4.18 -11.40
CA SER A 77 7.90 -4.46 -10.49
C SER A 77 8.86 -3.28 -10.31
N THR A 78 8.82 -2.29 -11.22
CA THR A 78 9.59 -1.05 -11.12
C THR A 78 8.85 -0.01 -10.28
N THR A 79 7.53 0.15 -10.46
CA THR A 79 6.74 1.18 -9.77
C THR A 79 6.61 0.93 -8.27
N PHE A 80 6.44 -0.33 -7.85
CA PHE A 80 6.23 -0.64 -6.43
C PHE A 80 7.41 -0.26 -5.52
N PRO A 81 8.69 -0.53 -5.89
CA PRO A 81 9.84 -0.03 -5.15
C PRO A 81 9.88 1.49 -4.97
N TYR A 82 9.50 2.28 -5.98
CA TYR A 82 9.41 3.73 -5.84
C TYR A 82 8.35 4.13 -4.82
N PHE A 83 7.17 3.49 -4.85
CA PHE A 83 6.14 3.72 -3.84
C PHE A 83 6.64 3.39 -2.43
N GLN A 84 7.34 2.26 -2.26
CA GLN A 84 7.91 1.87 -0.96
C GLN A 84 8.92 2.90 -0.44
N GLN A 85 9.86 3.34 -1.29
CA GLN A 85 10.84 4.37 -0.95
C GLN A 85 10.16 5.69 -0.59
N LEU A 86 9.12 6.04 -1.33
CA LEU A 86 8.36 7.27 -1.12
C LEU A 86 7.65 7.27 0.24
N VAL A 87 6.95 6.19 0.62
CA VAL A 87 6.30 6.11 1.94
C VAL A 87 7.35 6.19 3.06
N ALA A 88 8.45 5.43 2.93
CA ALA A 88 9.53 5.41 3.92
C ALA A 88 10.21 6.77 4.12
N ARG A 89 10.25 7.61 3.07
CA ARG A 89 10.78 8.98 3.15
C ARG A 89 10.00 9.87 4.13
N TYR A 90 8.70 9.60 4.32
CA TYR A 90 7.82 10.45 5.13
C TYR A 90 7.40 9.83 6.46
N SER A 91 7.33 8.50 6.57
CA SER A 91 7.08 7.82 7.84
C SER A 91 7.56 6.35 7.80
N GLY A 92 8.45 5.99 8.72
CA GLY A 92 8.95 4.63 8.87
C GLY A 92 7.88 3.66 9.37
N ALA A 93 7.10 4.06 10.39
CA ALA A 93 6.02 3.25 10.94
C ALA A 93 4.91 2.97 9.90
N LEU A 94 4.52 3.99 9.12
CA LEU A 94 3.55 3.81 8.03
C LEU A 94 4.11 2.89 6.94
N ALA A 95 5.38 3.09 6.55
CA ALA A 95 6.04 2.25 5.54
C ALA A 95 6.07 0.78 5.96
N PHE A 96 6.36 0.51 7.24
CA PHE A 96 6.30 -0.84 7.81
C PHE A 96 4.89 -1.41 7.74
N LEU A 97 3.89 -0.70 8.27
CA LEU A 97 2.52 -1.21 8.37
C LEU A 97 1.90 -1.49 7.00
N GLN A 98 2.02 -0.56 6.04
CA GLN A 98 1.51 -0.79 4.68
C GLN A 98 2.22 -1.96 3.98
N MET A 99 3.51 -2.18 4.28
CA MET A 99 4.27 -3.28 3.71
C MET A 99 3.73 -4.62 4.18
N GLN A 100 3.45 -4.75 5.49
CA GLN A 100 2.86 -5.97 6.05
C GLN A 100 1.53 -6.29 5.38
N HIS A 101 0.70 -5.26 5.17
CA HIS A 101 -0.57 -5.38 4.48
C HIS A 101 -0.43 -5.87 3.04
N GLN A 102 0.39 -5.19 2.23
CA GLN A 102 0.60 -5.52 0.82
C GLN A 102 1.27 -6.90 0.65
N SER A 103 2.14 -7.28 1.58
CA SER A 103 2.80 -8.59 1.58
C SER A 103 1.83 -9.72 1.91
N ALA A 104 0.96 -9.54 2.90
CA ALA A 104 -0.13 -10.48 3.19
C ALA A 104 -1.10 -10.61 2.00
N GLY A 105 -1.46 -9.48 1.36
CA GLY A 105 -2.26 -9.50 0.13
C GLY A 105 -1.61 -10.32 -0.98
N ALA A 106 -0.30 -10.14 -1.20
CA ALA A 106 0.45 -10.92 -2.17
C ALA A 106 0.48 -12.42 -1.84
N MET A 107 0.59 -12.80 -0.56
CA MET A 107 0.48 -14.22 -0.15
C MET A 107 -0.87 -14.83 -0.51
N ILE A 108 -1.96 -14.07 -0.39
CA ILE A 108 -3.29 -14.53 -0.83
C ILE A 108 -3.34 -14.68 -2.35
N VAL A 109 -2.78 -13.74 -3.11
CA VAL A 109 -2.70 -13.81 -4.58
C VAL A 109 -1.97 -15.07 -5.05
N TYR A 110 -0.86 -15.43 -4.41
CA TYR A 110 -0.05 -16.60 -4.77
C TYR A 110 -0.51 -17.91 -4.12
N SER A 111 -1.52 -17.89 -3.25
CA SER A 111 -2.06 -19.09 -2.62
C SER A 111 -2.69 -20.02 -3.66
N GLU A 112 -2.82 -21.32 -3.37
CA GLU A 112 -3.66 -22.23 -4.16
C GLU A 112 -5.11 -22.25 -3.66
N ASN A 113 -5.41 -21.57 -2.56
CA ASN A 113 -6.74 -21.51 -1.97
C ASN A 113 -7.65 -20.51 -2.71
N GLU A 114 -8.38 -20.99 -3.72
CA GLU A 114 -9.30 -20.17 -4.51
C GLU A 114 -10.44 -19.57 -3.67
N SER A 115 -10.96 -20.30 -2.67
CA SER A 115 -12.01 -19.76 -1.79
C SER A 115 -11.54 -18.51 -1.03
N LEU A 116 -10.29 -18.53 -0.56
CA LEU A 116 -9.66 -17.39 0.12
C LEU A 116 -9.47 -16.22 -0.85
N LYS A 117 -9.01 -16.48 -2.07
CA LYS A 117 -8.85 -15.45 -3.10
C LYS A 117 -10.16 -14.75 -3.42
N HIS A 118 -11.21 -15.52 -3.70
CA HIS A 118 -12.54 -15.00 -4.00
C HIS A 118 -13.12 -14.17 -2.86
N GLN A 119 -12.88 -14.58 -1.61
CA GLN A 119 -13.41 -13.88 -0.44
C GLN A 119 -12.69 -12.55 -0.16
N TYR A 120 -11.36 -12.49 -0.33
CA TYR A 120 -10.55 -11.39 0.17
C TYR A 120 -10.00 -10.46 -0.90
N LEU A 121 -9.56 -10.94 -2.06
CA LEU A 121 -8.87 -10.09 -3.05
C LEU A 121 -9.74 -8.92 -3.56
N PRO A 122 -11.04 -9.09 -3.86
CA PRO A 122 -11.90 -7.97 -4.23
C PRO A 122 -12.04 -6.91 -3.13
N LYS A 123 -12.04 -7.33 -1.86
CA LYS A 123 -12.18 -6.43 -0.70
C LYS A 123 -10.86 -5.69 -0.44
N LEU A 124 -9.73 -6.38 -0.60
CA LEU A 124 -8.39 -5.81 -0.50
C LEU A 124 -8.13 -4.76 -1.57
N ALA A 125 -8.47 -5.06 -2.82
CA ALA A 125 -8.35 -4.11 -3.93
C ALA A 125 -9.07 -2.77 -3.65
N LYS A 126 -10.24 -2.87 -3.01
CA LYS A 126 -11.10 -1.74 -2.63
C LYS A 126 -10.75 -1.11 -1.28
N GLY A 127 -9.74 -1.63 -0.57
CA GLY A 127 -9.37 -1.13 0.75
C GLY A 127 -10.42 -1.36 1.85
N GLN A 128 -11.34 -2.30 1.66
CA GLN A 128 -12.45 -2.57 2.58
C GLN A 128 -12.06 -3.44 3.77
N VAL A 129 -10.95 -4.17 3.66
CA VAL A 129 -10.42 -5.03 4.70
C VAL A 129 -8.92 -4.84 4.81
N LEU A 130 -8.40 -4.91 6.03
CA LEU A 130 -6.97 -4.97 6.30
C LEU A 130 -6.58 -6.41 6.63
N VAL A 131 -5.45 -6.83 6.08
CA VAL A 131 -4.78 -8.11 6.38
C VAL A 131 -3.37 -7.84 6.88
N GLY A 132 -2.84 -8.78 7.65
CA GLY A 132 -1.48 -8.77 8.16
C GLY A 132 -0.94 -10.18 8.28
N ILE A 133 0.36 -10.29 8.59
CA ILE A 133 1.07 -11.56 8.70
C ILE A 133 1.27 -11.88 10.18
N GLY A 134 0.90 -13.09 10.60
CA GLY A 134 1.10 -13.59 11.96
C GLY A 134 1.77 -14.95 11.96
N PHE A 135 3.11 -14.97 11.89
CA PHE A 135 3.90 -16.20 12.00
C PHE A 135 4.52 -16.42 13.38
N SER A 136 4.60 -15.38 14.19
CA SER A 136 5.28 -15.46 15.50
C SER A 136 4.31 -16.00 16.54
N GLN A 137 4.67 -17.12 17.17
CA GLN A 137 3.97 -17.65 18.33
C GLN A 137 4.94 -17.83 19.51
N VAL A 138 4.46 -17.52 20.71
CA VAL A 138 5.17 -17.90 21.94
C VAL A 138 4.91 -19.38 22.19
N ARG A 139 5.98 -20.20 22.15
CA ARG A 139 5.89 -21.59 22.60
C ARG A 139 5.61 -21.58 24.10
N ARG A 140 4.46 -22.10 24.51
CA ARG A 140 4.21 -22.40 25.92
C ARG A 140 5.15 -23.56 26.30
N THR A 141 5.92 -23.35 27.37
CA THR A 141 6.68 -24.41 28.04
C THR A 141 5.83 -25.01 29.15
#